data_AF-A0A8S3A1A8-F1
#
_entry.id   AF-A0A8S3A1A8-F1
#
_cell.length_a   1.000
_cell.length_b   1.000
_cell.length_c   1.000
_cell.angle_alpha   90.00
_cell.angle_beta   90.00
_cell.angle_gamma   90.00
#
_symmetry.space_group_name_H-M   'P 1'
#
loop_
_entity.id
_entity.type
_entity.pdbx_description
1 polymer ?
#
loop_
_entity_poly.entity_id
_entity_poly.type
_entity_poly.pdbx_seq_one_letter_code
_entity_poly.pdbx_strand_id
1 'polypeptide(L)' 'RPSPQVRKKMLRPLLCKNSNSFTNERLDFLVKVSTNFSGAAVGALKSSIIVALDDVDEKSITDLALLELADNVAREFSCW' A
#
# COMPACT_ATOMS: atom_id res chain seq x y z
N ARG A 1 -11.32 3.28 -12.02
CA ARG A 1 -10.69 3.34 -10.66
C ARG A 1 -11.47 2.38 -9.75
N PRO A 2 -10.82 1.51 -8.97
CA PRO A 2 -11.49 0.58 -8.08
C PRO A 2 -12.23 1.30 -6.94
N SER A 3 -13.37 0.77 -6.50
CA SER A 3 -14.11 1.29 -5.35
C SER A 3 -13.31 1.11 -4.04
N PRO A 4 -13.62 1.84 -2.96
CA PRO A 4 -12.93 1.69 -1.68
C PRO A 4 -12.93 0.24 -1.16
N GLN A 5 -14.05 -0.49 -1.33
CA GLN A 5 -14.17 -1.90 -0.95
C GLN A 5 -13.24 -2.80 -1.77
N VAL A 6 -13.12 -2.54 -3.08
CA VAL A 6 -12.20 -3.27 -3.96
C VAL A 6 -10.76 -2.97 -3.60
N ARG A 7 -10.39 -1.71 -3.35
CA ARG A 7 -9.04 -1.33 -2.88
C ARG A 7 -8.68 -2.02 -1.57
N LYS A 8 -9.59 -2.00 -0.59
CA LYS A 8 -9.42 -2.69 0.69
C LYS A 8 -9.20 -4.18 0.49
N LYS A 9 -9.96 -4.83 -0.41
CA LYS A 9 -9.77 -6.24 -0.78
C LYS A 9 -8.41 -6.49 -1.43
N MET A 10 -7.95 -5.60 -2.32
CA MET A 10 -6.65 -5.72 -3.00
C MET A 10 -5.46 -5.57 -2.05
N LEU A 11 -5.56 -4.68 -1.06
CA LEU A 11 -4.51 -4.39 -0.08
C LEU A 11 -4.56 -5.32 1.15
N ARG A 12 -5.68 -6.04 1.37
CA ARG A 12 -5.86 -6.98 2.49
C ARG A 12 -4.72 -8.00 2.69
N PRO A 13 -4.07 -8.53 1.63
CA PRO A 13 -2.93 -9.45 1.81
C PRO A 13 -1.76 -8.87 2.61
N LEU A 14 -1.63 -7.54 2.71
CA LEU A 14 -0.60 -6.88 3.53
C LEU A 14 -0.75 -7.22 5.02
N LEU A 15 -1.98 -7.42 5.51
CA LEU A 15 -2.26 -7.85 6.89
C LEU A 15 -1.73 -9.25 7.18
N CYS A 16 -1.67 -10.12 6.18
CA CYS A 16 -1.24 -11.52 6.36
C CYS A 16 0.28 -11.67 6.30
N LYS A 17 0.98 -10.74 5.66
CA LYS A 17 2.42 -10.84 5.46
C LYS A 17 3.22 -10.44 6.69
N ASN A 18 2.76 -9.43 7.43
CA ASN A 18 3.39 -9.03 8.69
C ASN A 18 2.33 -8.60 9.71
N SER A 19 1.66 -9.59 10.30
CA SER A 19 0.53 -9.41 11.23
C SER A 19 0.86 -8.54 12.45
N ASN A 20 2.14 -8.48 12.83
CA ASN A 20 2.62 -7.70 13.97
C ASN A 20 2.98 -6.26 13.60
N SER A 21 3.37 -5.98 12.35
CA SER A 21 3.79 -4.65 11.91
C SER A 21 2.74 -3.92 11.06
N PHE A 22 1.77 -4.62 10.48
CA PHE A 22 0.78 -4.04 9.58
C PHE A 22 -0.66 -4.19 10.09
N THR A 23 -1.30 -3.08 10.49
CA THR A 23 -2.61 -3.06 11.15
C THR A 23 -3.76 -2.74 10.19
N ASN A 24 -5.00 -2.99 10.62
CA ASN A 24 -6.19 -2.56 9.87
C ASN A 24 -6.26 -1.03 9.68
N GLU A 25 -5.71 -0.26 10.62
CA GLU A 25 -5.66 1.21 10.51
C GLU A 25 -4.77 1.64 9.35
N ARG A 26 -3.59 1.02 9.19
CA ARG A 26 -2.69 1.25 8.05
C ARG A 26 -3.29 0.80 6.74
N LEU A 27 -4.05 -0.29 6.74
CA LEU A 27 -4.82 -0.71 5.58
C LEU A 27 -5.84 0.37 5.16
N ASP A 28 -6.61 0.89 6.11
CA ASP A 28 -7.60 1.93 5.83
C ASP A 28 -6.96 3.27 5.44
N PHE A 29 -5.80 3.60 6.00
CA PHE A 29 -4.96 4.70 5.57
C PHE A 29 -4.55 4.58 4.10
N LEU A 30 -4.00 3.44 3.68
CA LEU A 30 -3.63 3.20 2.29
C LEU A 30 -4.84 3.26 1.33
N VAL A 31 -6.01 2.80 1.77
CA VAL A 31 -7.26 2.90 0.98
C VAL A 31 -7.64 4.37 0.73
N LYS A 32 -7.39 5.26 1.70
CA LYS A 32 -7.59 6.71 1.56
C LYS A 32 -6.55 7.34 0.64
N VAL A 33 -5.26 7.03 0.83
CA VAL A 33 -4.16 7.56 0.01
C VAL A 33 -4.31 7.15 -1.46
N SER A 34 -4.64 5.88 -1.71
CA SER A 34 -4.81 5.32 -3.06
C SER A 34 -6.18 5.65 -3.72
N THR A 35 -6.88 6.69 -3.25
CA THR A 35 -8.25 7.00 -3.74
C THR A 35 -8.31 7.25 -5.24
N ASN A 36 -7.27 7.86 -5.81
CA ASN A 36 -7.19 8.18 -7.23
C ASN A 36 -6.46 7.12 -8.07
N PHE A 37 -5.98 6.05 -7.44
CA PHE A 37 -5.14 5.07 -8.13
C PHE A 37 -5.98 4.20 -9.07
N SER A 38 -5.40 3.83 -10.21
CA SER A 38 -5.94 2.77 -11.06
C SER A 38 -5.78 1.39 -10.38
N GLY A 39 -6.42 0.36 -10.91
CA GLY A 39 -6.23 -1.00 -10.38
C GLY A 39 -4.77 -1.45 -10.45
N ALA A 40 -4.07 -1.09 -11.54
CA ALA A 40 -2.65 -1.36 -11.72
C ALA A 40 -1.80 -0.63 -10.67
N ALA A 41 -2.05 0.67 -10.43
CA ALA A 41 -1.33 1.44 -9.42
C ALA A 41 -1.55 0.90 -8.00
N VAL A 42 -2.77 0.47 -7.64
CA VAL A 42 -3.02 -0.21 -6.35
C VAL A 42 -2.26 -1.53 -6.25
N GLY A 43 -2.18 -2.28 -7.36
CA GLY A 43 -1.39 -3.51 -7.45
C GLY A 43 0.11 -3.26 -7.26
N ALA A 44 0.65 -2.24 -7.93
CA ALA A 44 2.05 -1.82 -7.79
C ALA A 44 2.37 -1.38 -6.35
N LEU A 45 1.54 -0.51 -5.76
CA LEU A 45 1.68 -0.07 -4.37
C LEU A 45 1.73 -1.26 -3.40
N LYS A 46 0.82 -2.23 -3.57
CA LYS A 46 0.82 -3.45 -2.76
C LYS A 46 2.16 -4.18 -2.88
N SER A 47 2.67 -4.39 -4.10
CA SER A 47 3.94 -5.08 -4.33
C SER A 47 5.12 -4.33 -3.74
N SER A 48 5.18 -3.00 -3.89
CA SER A 48 6.26 -2.18 -3.31
C SER A 48 6.28 -2.26 -1.78
N ILE A 49 5.10 -2.23 -1.14
CA ILE A 49 4.99 -2.41 0.32
C ILE A 49 5.42 -3.82 0.72
N ILE A 50 5.05 -4.85 -0.04
CA ILE A 50 5.47 -6.24 0.23
C ILE A 50 6.99 -6.37 0.21
N VAL A 51 7.66 -5.76 -0.77
CA VAL A 51 9.13 -5.73 -0.86
C VAL A 51 9.73 -4.96 0.31
N ALA A 52 9.18 -3.79 0.64
CA ALA A 52 9.64 -3.00 1.79
C ALA A 52 9.42 -3.74 3.12
N LEU A 53 8.39 -4.57 3.24
CA LEU A 53 8.16 -5.41 4.43
C LEU A 53 9.11 -6.60 4.51
N ASP A 54 9.62 -7.11 3.38
CA ASP A 54 10.63 -8.19 3.36
C ASP A 54 12.02 -7.68 3.74
N ASP A 55 12.34 -6.42 3.40
CA ASP A 55 13.66 -5.82 3.66
C ASP A 55 13.82 -5.36 5.12
N VAL A 56 12.72 -5.28 5.86
CA VAL A 56 12.71 -4.78 7.23
C VAL A 56 12.57 -5.94 8.22
N ASP A 57 13.71 -6.52 8.57
CA ASP A 57 13.80 -7.70 9.46
C ASP A 57 13.36 -7.41 10.92
N GLU A 58 13.34 -6.15 11.38
CA GLU A 58 13.00 -5.82 12.79
C GLU A 58 12.23 -4.51 13.03
N LYS A 59 12.10 -3.60 12.06
CA LYS A 59 11.42 -2.31 12.26
C LYS A 59 9.98 -2.31 11.73
N SER A 60 9.08 -1.64 12.45
CA SER A 60 7.73 -1.41 11.93
C SER A 60 7.81 -0.45 10.75
N ILE A 61 7.14 -0.76 9.63
CA ILE A 61 7.02 0.17 8.51
C ILE A 61 6.34 1.44 9.00
N THR A 62 6.92 2.62 8.77
CA THR A 62 6.35 3.89 9.23
C THR A 62 5.31 4.41 8.25
N ASP A 63 4.37 5.23 8.73
CA ASP A 63 3.35 5.83 7.87
C ASP A 63 3.99 6.78 6.83
N LEU A 64 5.14 7.38 7.16
CA LEU A 64 5.94 8.18 6.22
C LEU A 64 6.46 7.31 5.07
N ALA A 65 7.05 6.14 5.37
CA ALA A 65 7.52 5.22 4.33
C ALA A 65 6.37 4.75 3.43
N LEU A 66 5.19 4.51 4.00
CA LEU A 66 3.99 4.17 3.22
C LEU A 66 3.55 5.31 2.29
N LEU A 67 3.67 6.57 2.73
CA LEU A 67 3.39 7.74 1.90
C LEU A 67 4.42 7.90 0.77
N GLU A 68 5.70 7.71 1.06
CA GLU A 68 6.76 7.79 0.05
C GLU A 68 6.57 6.72 -1.04
N LEU A 69 6.25 5.48 -0.65
CA LEU A 69 5.91 4.42 -1.60
C LEU A 69 4.67 4.77 -2.44
N ALA A 70 3.66 5.36 -1.82
CA ALA A 70 2.48 5.81 -2.54
C ALA A 70 2.79 6.96 -3.51
N ASP A 71 3.61 7.94 -3.12
CA ASP A 71 4.03 9.04 -3.99
C ASP A 71 4.83 8.53 -5.20
N ASN A 72 5.77 7.61 -4.97
CA ASN A 72 6.55 6.99 -6.04
C ASN A 72 5.65 6.28 -7.07
N VAL A 73 4.68 5.50 -6.60
CA VAL A 73 3.70 4.85 -7.48
C VAL A 73 2.78 5.88 -8.16
N ALA A 74 2.34 6.91 -7.43
CA ALA A 74 1.53 7.97 -8.03
C ALA A 74 2.28 8.64 -9.18
N ARG A 75 3.57 8.94 -9.01
CA ARG A 75 4.44 9.50 -10.05
C ARG A 75 4.57 8.57 -11.25
N GLU A 76 4.89 7.29 -11.02
CA GLU A 76 5.05 6.29 -12.09
C GLU A 76 3.79 6.16 -12.95
N PHE A 77 2.61 6.19 -12.32
CA PHE A 77 1.32 6.04 -13.00
C PHE A 77 0.63 7.39 -13.33
N SER A 78 1.26 8.53 -13.02
CA SER A 78 0.76 9.87 -13.38
C SER A 78 1.12 10.29 -14.80
N CYS A 79 2.10 9.62 -15.41
CA CYS A 79 2.60 9.92 -16.75
C CYS A 79 1.79 9.22 -17.87
N TRP A 80 0.61 8.68 -17.56
CA TRP A 80 -0.26 7.90 -18.46
C TRP A 80 -1.72 8.36 -18.36
#